data_AF-A0A2D7BTJ7-F1
#
_entry.id   AF-A0A2D7BTJ7-F1
#
_cell.length_a   1.000
_cell.length_b   1.000
_cell.length_c   1.000
_cell.angle_alpha   90.00
_cell.angle_beta   90.00
_cell.angle_gamma   90.00
#
_symmetry.space_group_name_H-M   'P 1'
#
loop_
_entity.id
_entity.type
_entity.pdbx_description
1 polymer ?
#
loop_
_entity_poly.entity_id
_entity_poly.type
_entity_poly.pdbx_seq_one_letter_code
_entity_poly.pdbx_strand_id
1 'polypeptide(L)'
;MALPKARKKSKVKLARRKIKGMQAPGFEGWEKLDGDKFHTLKRHNNDFWYMNYKHTDNIEHMYTWMKENGYSKTDISNAKKAAKFEGLVGIYCRMLLDGCPDYNELEQEHWQSCPGTSGDIAPMTDYIKPKIAELIEKGKGIAEVRKADDKKKKNIHVPSIQERLEEAAGEKTEDLDQWIDDWMQDSKKNPLKDKMPLKLFKRKQINLGHLRFVTNWYTGSYEELQELNDLPTASKRDDMQSQLAEGYDSYSKSQIKELTDFYKRLFDAIEIMKAEQKQNRAVRKPKVKSAQELVKKLKFKPSDGDFGITSIPPSEIIDSKCVVVFNTKNRKIGIYHAQEHADLKVKGTTLQYFDEAKSTQKTIRKPTEVLPMWKKITKHKLNAQFGYLKTTETKMNGRFNADTIILKAFK
;
A
#
# COMPACT_ATOMS: atom_id res chain seq x y z
N MET A 1 46.24 -23.05 -25.15
CA MET A 1 45.75 -22.01 -24.21
C MET A 1 45.28 -20.81 -25.03
N ALA A 2 44.00 -20.44 -24.96
CA ALA A 2 43.47 -19.27 -25.66
C ALA A 2 43.51 -18.04 -24.74
N LEU A 3 44.14 -16.95 -25.19
CA LEU A 3 44.23 -15.68 -24.46
C LEU A 3 42.85 -15.03 -24.31
N PRO A 4 42.50 -14.47 -23.13
CA PRO A 4 41.20 -13.84 -22.93
C PRO A 4 41.11 -12.50 -23.68
N LYS A 5 40.05 -12.32 -24.48
CA LYS A 5 39.74 -11.08 -25.20
C LYS A 5 39.48 -9.93 -24.22
N ALA A 6 40.24 -8.85 -24.35
CA ALA A 6 40.07 -7.63 -23.55
C ALA A 6 38.68 -7.00 -23.79
N ARG A 7 37.95 -6.73 -22.70
CA ARG A 7 36.61 -6.14 -22.72
C ARG A 7 36.72 -4.64 -23.06
N LYS A 8 36.10 -4.19 -24.16
CA LYS A 8 36.03 -2.75 -24.53
C LYS A 8 35.49 -1.94 -23.34
N LYS A 9 36.27 -0.98 -22.84
CA LYS A 9 35.83 -0.04 -21.80
C LYS A 9 34.59 0.72 -22.29
N SER A 10 33.49 0.65 -21.54
CA SER A 10 32.30 1.45 -21.84
C SER A 10 32.62 2.93 -21.68
N LYS A 11 32.30 3.76 -22.69
CA LYS A 11 32.41 5.23 -22.58
C LYS A 11 31.66 5.69 -21.32
N VAL A 12 32.33 6.45 -20.44
CA VAL A 12 31.74 7.03 -19.24
C VAL A 12 30.63 7.98 -19.67
N LYS A 13 29.39 7.69 -19.29
CA LYS A 13 28.26 8.61 -19.52
C LYS A 13 28.46 9.83 -18.61
N LEU A 14 28.38 11.04 -19.18
CA LEU A 14 28.36 12.30 -18.43
C LEU A 14 27.35 12.21 -17.27
N ALA A 15 27.79 12.61 -16.07
CA ALA A 15 26.94 12.58 -14.88
C ALA A 15 25.80 13.59 -15.02
N ARG A 16 24.55 13.10 -15.04
CA ARG A 16 23.35 13.95 -15.04
C ARG A 16 23.23 14.64 -13.68
N ARG A 17 23.24 15.98 -13.67
CA ARG A 17 23.00 16.77 -12.45
C ARG A 17 21.51 16.68 -12.09
N LYS A 18 21.19 15.99 -11.00
CA LYS A 18 19.84 16.01 -10.41
C LYS A 18 19.70 17.26 -9.56
N ILE A 19 19.14 18.33 -10.10
CA ILE A 19 18.70 19.49 -9.32
C ILE A 19 17.20 19.65 -9.57
N LYS A 20 16.38 19.39 -8.54
CA LYS A 20 14.92 19.62 -8.63
C LYS A 20 14.67 21.13 -8.76
N GLY A 21 13.90 21.54 -9.77
CA GLY A 21 13.37 22.91 -9.90
C GLY A 21 14.12 23.85 -10.84
N MET A 22 15.11 23.40 -11.63
CA MET A 22 15.65 24.22 -12.71
C MET A 22 14.61 24.35 -13.83
N GLN A 23 14.41 25.57 -14.35
CA GLN A 23 13.56 25.82 -15.51
C GLN A 23 14.44 26.02 -16.74
N ALA A 24 13.97 25.54 -17.89
CA ALA A 24 14.61 25.83 -19.16
C ALA A 24 14.45 27.33 -19.49
N PRO A 25 15.34 27.91 -20.30
CA PRO A 25 15.13 29.25 -20.85
C PRO A 25 13.79 29.30 -21.59
N GLY A 26 12.88 30.19 -21.19
CA GLY A 26 11.60 30.35 -21.88
C GLY A 26 11.78 30.91 -23.30
N PHE A 27 10.76 30.73 -24.13
CA PHE A 27 10.70 31.33 -25.47
C PHE A 27 9.99 32.69 -25.48
N GLU A 28 9.79 33.32 -24.33
CA GLU A 28 9.15 34.63 -24.25
C GLU A 28 9.98 35.70 -24.97
N GLY A 29 9.35 36.47 -25.87
CA GLY A 29 10.02 37.49 -26.67
C GLY A 29 10.85 36.95 -27.84
N TRP A 30 10.68 35.68 -28.24
CA TRP A 30 11.38 35.06 -29.37
C TRP A 30 11.24 35.84 -30.68
N GLU A 31 10.11 36.53 -30.88
CA GLU A 31 9.81 37.36 -32.07
C GLU A 31 10.82 38.50 -32.28
N LYS A 32 11.50 38.94 -31.21
CA LYS A 32 12.49 40.03 -31.24
C LYS A 32 13.92 39.50 -31.37
N LEU A 33 14.11 38.19 -31.42
CA LEU A 33 15.42 37.57 -31.56
C LEU A 33 15.80 37.49 -33.04
N ASP A 34 17.06 37.79 -33.30
CA ASP A 34 17.70 37.51 -34.58
C ASP A 34 17.87 36.00 -34.80
N GLY A 35 17.99 35.56 -36.05
CA GLY A 35 18.04 34.15 -36.45
C GLY A 35 19.08 33.33 -35.70
N ASP A 36 20.30 33.85 -35.53
CA ASP A 36 21.38 33.21 -34.77
C ASP A 36 21.03 33.03 -33.29
N LYS A 37 20.49 34.09 -32.67
CA LYS A 37 20.11 34.08 -31.25
C LYS A 37 18.96 33.10 -30.99
N PHE A 38 18.00 33.04 -31.91
CA PHE A 38 16.89 32.08 -31.84
C PHE A 38 17.39 30.64 -32.03
N HIS A 39 18.23 30.38 -33.04
CA HIS A 39 18.82 29.07 -33.29
C HIS A 39 19.61 28.56 -32.06
N THR A 40 20.42 29.44 -31.48
CA THR A 40 21.19 29.15 -30.27
C THR A 40 20.30 28.90 -29.06
N LEU A 41 19.24 29.70 -28.87
CA LEU A 41 18.27 29.52 -27.79
C LEU A 41 17.57 28.15 -27.89
N LYS A 42 17.10 27.79 -29.08
CA LYS A 42 16.43 26.51 -29.38
C LYS A 42 17.36 25.33 -29.10
N ARG A 43 18.63 25.40 -29.52
CA ARG A 43 19.64 24.37 -29.24
C ARG A 43 19.93 24.24 -27.75
N HIS A 44 20.18 25.35 -27.05
CA HIS A 44 20.47 25.34 -25.61
C HIS A 44 19.28 24.83 -24.78
N ASN A 45 18.05 25.13 -25.18
CA ASN A 45 16.85 24.60 -24.52
C ASN A 45 16.75 23.07 -24.69
N ASN A 46 17.00 22.55 -25.89
CA ASN A 46 17.07 21.10 -26.13
C ASN A 46 18.13 20.43 -25.23
N ASP A 47 19.36 20.97 -25.24
CA ASP A 47 20.47 20.46 -24.44
C ASP A 47 20.14 20.50 -22.94
N PHE A 48 19.47 21.56 -22.48
CA PHE A 48 19.03 21.68 -21.09
C PHE A 48 18.13 20.51 -20.68
N TRP A 49 17.08 20.19 -21.46
CA TRP A 49 16.20 19.06 -21.16
C TRP A 49 16.91 17.71 -21.30
N TYR A 50 17.82 17.58 -22.26
CA TYR A 50 18.59 16.35 -22.46
C TYR A 50 19.56 16.06 -21.30
N MET A 51 20.23 17.09 -20.77
CA MET A 51 21.25 16.96 -19.74
C MET A 51 20.68 16.89 -18.32
N ASN A 52 19.61 17.65 -18.03
CA ASN A 52 19.13 17.85 -16.66
C ASN A 52 17.95 16.93 -16.28
N TYR A 53 17.20 16.40 -17.26
CA TYR A 53 16.03 15.56 -17.00
C TYR A 53 16.27 14.10 -17.37
N LYS A 54 15.51 13.20 -16.72
CA LYS A 54 15.55 11.79 -17.10
C LYS A 54 14.76 11.59 -18.37
N HIS A 55 15.19 10.62 -19.18
CA HIS A 55 14.45 10.18 -20.36
C HIS A 55 12.97 9.91 -20.08
N THR A 56 12.64 9.26 -18.95
CA THR A 56 11.25 9.00 -18.53
C THR A 56 10.44 10.27 -18.36
N ASP A 57 11.05 11.29 -17.78
CA ASP A 57 10.39 12.55 -17.45
C ASP A 57 10.16 13.35 -18.73
N ASN A 58 11.12 13.32 -19.67
CA ASN A 58 10.98 13.95 -20.99
C ASN A 58 9.86 13.28 -21.81
N ILE A 59 9.75 11.95 -21.77
CA ILE A 59 8.70 11.21 -22.48
C ILE A 59 7.29 11.61 -22.00
N GLU A 60 7.12 12.04 -20.73
CA GLU A 60 5.82 12.48 -20.23
C GLU A 60 5.29 13.73 -20.94
N HIS A 61 6.20 14.61 -21.40
CA HIS A 61 5.84 15.80 -22.17
C HIS A 61 5.25 15.45 -23.54
N MET A 62 5.71 14.36 -24.17
CA MET A 62 5.11 13.84 -25.40
C MET A 62 3.65 13.46 -25.20
N TYR A 63 3.28 12.80 -24.10
CA TYR A 63 1.87 12.44 -23.84
C TYR A 63 0.99 13.65 -23.56
N THR A 64 1.57 14.70 -22.95
CA THR A 64 0.88 15.96 -22.70
C THR A 64 0.60 16.66 -24.01
N TRP A 65 1.61 16.77 -24.88
CA TRP A 65 1.48 17.32 -26.23
C TRP A 65 0.48 16.53 -27.09
N MET A 66 0.52 15.20 -27.06
CA MET A 66 -0.46 14.34 -27.73
C MET A 66 -1.90 14.65 -27.29
N LYS A 67 -2.11 14.87 -25.99
CA LYS A 67 -3.44 15.18 -25.45
C LYS A 67 -3.95 16.54 -25.94
N GLU A 68 -3.08 17.54 -25.99
CA GLU A 68 -3.44 18.89 -26.47
C GLU A 68 -3.67 18.93 -27.99
N ASN A 69 -2.99 18.06 -28.75
CA ASN A 69 -3.14 17.91 -30.20
C ASN A 69 -4.24 16.91 -30.62
N GLY A 70 -5.16 16.55 -29.71
CA GLY A 70 -6.36 15.78 -30.05
C GLY A 70 -6.19 14.27 -30.24
N TYR A 71 -5.05 13.68 -29.85
CA TYR A 71 -4.87 12.23 -29.91
C TYR A 71 -5.81 11.50 -28.94
N SER A 72 -6.31 10.33 -29.35
CA SER A 72 -7.22 9.54 -28.53
C SER A 72 -6.52 8.97 -27.29
N LYS A 73 -7.30 8.70 -26.23
CA LYS A 73 -6.78 8.04 -25.01
C LYS A 73 -6.15 6.67 -25.33
N THR A 74 -6.69 5.97 -26.32
CA THR A 74 -6.18 4.69 -26.81
C THR A 74 -4.82 4.82 -27.48
N ASP A 75 -4.62 5.88 -28.27
CA ASP A 75 -3.34 6.15 -28.94
C ASP A 75 -2.25 6.49 -27.93
N ILE A 76 -2.56 7.35 -26.96
CA ILE A 76 -1.63 7.68 -25.87
C ILE A 76 -1.27 6.42 -25.07
N SER A 77 -2.25 5.55 -24.79
CA SER A 77 -2.02 4.28 -24.10
C SER A 77 -1.13 3.32 -24.88
N ASN A 78 -1.27 3.27 -26.21
CA ASN A 78 -0.43 2.45 -27.07
C ASN A 78 0.98 3.03 -27.18
N ALA A 79 1.13 4.33 -27.45
CA ALA A 79 2.42 5.00 -27.46
C ALA A 79 3.19 4.80 -26.13
N LYS A 80 2.49 4.86 -24.98
CA LYS A 80 3.07 4.56 -23.65
C LYS A 80 3.75 3.21 -23.53
N LYS A 81 3.26 2.20 -24.26
CA LYS A 81 3.84 0.84 -24.21
C LYS A 81 5.15 0.74 -24.99
N ALA A 82 5.37 1.60 -25.99
CA ALA A 82 6.49 1.54 -26.92
C ALA A 82 7.55 2.63 -26.71
N ALA A 83 7.22 3.76 -26.09
CA ALA A 83 8.04 4.98 -26.03
C ALA A 83 9.30 4.93 -25.13
N LYS A 84 9.73 3.74 -24.67
CA LYS A 84 10.77 3.57 -23.62
C LYS A 84 12.09 4.30 -23.90
N PHE A 85 12.42 4.55 -25.17
CA PHE A 85 13.68 5.16 -25.59
C PHE A 85 13.53 6.51 -26.31
N GLU A 86 12.31 7.05 -26.40
CA GLU A 86 11.98 8.24 -27.21
C GLU A 86 12.07 9.54 -26.40
N GLY A 87 13.19 9.72 -25.70
CA GLY A 87 13.43 10.91 -24.89
C GLY A 87 13.49 12.20 -25.71
N LEU A 88 14.01 12.15 -26.94
CA LEU A 88 14.17 13.31 -27.81
C LEU A 88 12.82 13.84 -28.31
N VAL A 89 11.90 12.94 -28.70
CA VAL A 89 10.53 13.32 -29.09
C VAL A 89 9.84 14.06 -27.95
N GLY A 90 10.03 13.58 -26.72
CA GLY A 90 9.55 14.25 -25.51
C GLY A 90 10.10 15.66 -25.31
N ILE A 91 11.38 15.89 -25.60
CA ILE A 91 12.02 17.21 -25.51
C ILE A 91 11.41 18.18 -26.55
N TYR A 92 11.25 17.76 -27.80
CA TYR A 92 10.64 18.63 -28.82
C TYR A 92 9.18 18.94 -28.50
N CYS A 93 8.39 17.95 -28.06
CA CYS A 93 7.05 18.18 -27.53
C CYS A 93 7.06 19.20 -26.37
N ARG A 94 8.06 19.12 -25.48
CA ARG A 94 8.19 20.06 -24.37
C ARG A 94 8.50 21.48 -24.83
N MET A 95 9.40 21.65 -25.79
CA MET A 95 9.74 22.96 -26.35
C MET A 95 8.52 23.63 -27.00
N LEU A 96 7.71 22.87 -27.74
CA LEU A 96 6.45 23.36 -28.32
C LEU A 96 5.44 23.78 -27.22
N LEU A 97 5.32 22.99 -26.15
CA LEU A 97 4.46 23.32 -25.01
C LEU A 97 4.92 24.56 -24.24
N ASP A 98 6.23 24.80 -24.16
CA ASP A 98 6.83 25.98 -23.52
C ASP A 98 6.83 27.23 -24.43
N GLY A 99 6.17 27.17 -25.59
CA GLY A 99 5.94 28.32 -26.49
C GLY A 99 7.00 28.53 -27.57
N CYS A 100 7.87 27.55 -27.84
CA CYS A 100 8.75 27.59 -29.01
C CYS A 100 7.90 27.52 -30.29
N PRO A 101 8.08 28.44 -31.27
CA PRO A 101 7.41 28.33 -32.55
C PRO A 101 7.88 27.08 -33.28
N ASP A 102 6.96 26.42 -33.99
CA ASP A 102 7.26 25.19 -34.74
C ASP A 102 8.23 25.47 -35.90
N TYR A 103 8.14 26.67 -36.49
CA TYR A 103 8.99 27.17 -37.56
C TYR A 103 9.29 28.67 -37.37
N ASN A 104 10.48 29.12 -37.77
CA ASN A 104 10.91 30.51 -37.74
C ASN A 104 11.71 30.86 -39.00
N GLU A 105 11.22 31.82 -39.78
CA GLU A 105 11.84 32.27 -41.03
C GLU A 105 13.24 32.87 -40.82
N LEU A 106 13.44 33.65 -39.76
CA LEU A 106 14.74 34.26 -39.43
C LEU A 106 15.78 33.18 -39.06
N GLU A 107 15.35 32.09 -38.42
CA GLU A 107 16.21 30.94 -38.14
C GLU A 107 16.67 30.27 -39.45
N GLN A 108 15.75 30.13 -40.40
CA GLN A 108 16.01 29.54 -41.70
C GLN A 108 17.00 30.41 -42.51
N GLU A 109 16.80 31.72 -42.56
CA GLU A 109 17.73 32.65 -43.24
C GLU A 109 19.15 32.56 -42.65
N HIS A 110 19.25 32.54 -41.31
CA HIS A 110 20.53 32.34 -40.63
C HIS A 110 21.16 30.98 -40.97
N TRP A 111 20.37 29.91 -40.96
CA TRP A 111 20.84 28.56 -41.30
C TRP A 111 21.40 28.46 -42.73
N GLN A 112 20.75 29.09 -43.70
CA GLN A 112 21.24 29.15 -45.09
C GLN A 112 22.50 30.01 -45.24
N SER A 113 22.68 31.02 -44.38
CA SER A 113 23.88 31.88 -44.39
C SER A 113 25.13 31.19 -43.83
N CYS A 114 24.98 30.09 -43.09
CA CYS A 114 26.09 29.43 -42.41
C CYS A 114 26.88 28.51 -43.36
N PRO A 115 28.23 28.63 -43.43
CA PRO A 115 29.03 27.77 -44.29
C PRO A 115 29.02 26.32 -43.81
N GLY A 116 28.63 25.39 -44.68
CA GLY A 116 28.62 23.94 -44.41
C GLY A 116 27.29 23.37 -43.93
N THR A 117 26.22 24.16 -43.89
CA THR A 117 24.85 23.66 -43.74
C THR A 117 24.28 23.21 -45.09
N SER A 118 23.39 22.22 -45.09
CA SER A 118 22.65 21.80 -46.29
C SER A 118 21.21 21.46 -45.91
N GLY A 119 20.29 21.75 -46.83
CA GLY A 119 18.84 21.57 -46.63
C GLY A 119 18.19 22.67 -45.79
N ASP A 120 16.85 22.60 -45.70
CA ASP A 120 16.02 23.56 -44.99
C ASP A 120 15.70 23.10 -43.57
N ILE A 121 15.51 24.05 -42.65
CA ILE A 121 14.97 23.80 -41.32
C ILE A 121 13.51 23.38 -41.49
N ALA A 122 13.22 22.13 -41.17
CA ALA A 122 11.85 21.63 -41.09
C ALA A 122 11.21 21.95 -39.73
N PRO A 123 9.88 22.11 -39.66
CA PRO A 123 9.13 22.16 -38.43
C PRO A 123 9.42 20.97 -37.50
N MET A 124 9.41 21.20 -36.18
CA MET A 124 9.59 20.11 -35.21
C MET A 124 8.47 19.07 -35.31
N THR A 125 7.25 19.49 -35.69
CA THR A 125 6.12 18.56 -35.85
C THR A 125 6.30 17.54 -36.96
N ASP A 126 7.12 17.82 -37.98
CA ASP A 126 7.42 16.87 -39.07
C ASP A 126 8.24 15.68 -38.58
N TYR A 127 9.05 15.86 -37.53
CA TYR A 127 9.73 14.76 -36.85
C TYR A 127 8.83 14.06 -35.82
N ILE A 128 8.06 14.83 -35.06
CA ILE A 128 7.24 14.32 -33.94
C ILE A 128 6.10 13.43 -34.43
N LYS A 129 5.32 13.88 -35.43
CA LYS A 129 4.09 13.18 -35.87
C LYS A 129 4.37 11.77 -36.40
N PRO A 130 5.34 11.54 -37.31
CA PRO A 130 5.66 10.20 -37.79
C PRO A 130 6.17 9.29 -36.67
N LYS A 131 6.98 9.83 -35.75
CA LYS A 131 7.50 9.08 -34.60
C LYS A 131 6.39 8.64 -33.66
N ILE A 132 5.42 9.51 -33.38
CA ILE A 132 4.25 9.14 -32.57
C ILE A 132 3.42 8.06 -33.25
N ALA A 133 3.20 8.16 -34.58
CA ALA A 133 2.49 7.12 -35.33
C ALA A 133 3.19 5.76 -35.24
N GLU A 134 4.53 5.72 -35.41
CA GLU A 134 5.34 4.52 -35.27
C GLU A 134 5.20 3.88 -33.86
N LEU A 135 5.16 4.72 -32.82
CA LEU A 135 5.00 4.26 -31.43
C LEU A 135 3.61 3.73 -31.13
N ILE A 136 2.57 4.32 -31.72
CA ILE A 136 1.20 3.83 -31.57
C ILE A 136 1.10 2.43 -32.18
N GLU A 137 1.62 2.21 -33.39
CA GLU A 137 1.59 0.91 -34.06
C GLU A 137 2.40 -0.15 -33.30
N LYS A 138 3.63 0.17 -32.88
CA LYS A 138 4.42 -0.73 -32.01
C LYS A 138 3.69 -1.04 -30.69
N GLY A 139 3.01 -0.05 -30.12
CA GLY A 139 2.23 -0.18 -28.91
C GLY A 139 1.02 -1.11 -29.04
N LYS A 140 0.36 -1.09 -30.21
CA LYS A 140 -0.74 -2.01 -30.55
C LYS A 140 -0.23 -3.46 -30.60
N GLY A 141 0.88 -3.72 -31.30
CA GLY A 141 1.47 -5.06 -31.38
C GLY A 141 1.85 -5.64 -30.00
N ILE A 142 2.44 -4.82 -29.11
CA ILE A 142 2.74 -5.24 -27.72
C ILE A 142 1.47 -5.61 -26.94
N ALA A 143 0.38 -4.88 -27.16
CA ALA A 143 -0.89 -5.14 -26.48
C ALA A 143 -1.52 -6.49 -26.91
N GLU A 144 -1.37 -6.86 -28.18
CA GLU A 144 -1.86 -8.12 -28.73
C GLU A 144 -1.06 -9.31 -28.22
N VAL A 145 0.28 -9.22 -28.22
CA VAL A 145 1.15 -10.27 -27.66
C VAL A 145 0.85 -10.51 -26.18
N ARG A 146 0.70 -9.44 -25.38
CA ARG A 146 0.34 -9.58 -23.95
C ARG A 146 -1.02 -10.25 -23.75
N LYS A 147 -2.03 -9.92 -24.57
CA LYS A 147 -3.33 -10.59 -24.52
C LYS A 147 -3.24 -12.08 -24.86
N ALA A 148 -2.35 -12.47 -25.77
CA ALA A 148 -2.10 -13.87 -26.10
C ALA A 148 -1.40 -14.62 -24.94
N ASP A 149 -0.41 -14.01 -24.28
CA ASP A 149 0.28 -14.59 -23.13
C ASP A 149 -0.63 -14.72 -21.89
N ASP A 150 -1.50 -13.74 -21.63
CA ASP A 150 -2.46 -13.79 -20.53
C ASP A 150 -3.50 -14.91 -20.73
N LYS A 151 -3.89 -15.20 -21.97
CA LYS A 151 -4.74 -16.37 -22.28
C LYS A 151 -4.02 -17.68 -21.95
N LYS A 152 -2.72 -17.79 -22.20
CA LYS A 152 -1.92 -18.98 -21.85
C LYS A 152 -1.77 -19.16 -20.34
N LYS A 153 -1.55 -18.07 -19.59
CA LYS A 153 -1.39 -18.13 -18.12
C LYS A 153 -2.66 -18.51 -17.38
N LYS A 154 -3.84 -18.19 -17.91
CA LYS A 154 -5.13 -18.59 -17.30
C LYS A 154 -5.33 -20.11 -17.23
N ASN A 155 -4.62 -20.89 -18.05
CA ASN A 155 -4.74 -22.35 -18.09
C ASN A 155 -3.78 -23.08 -17.14
N ILE A 156 -2.97 -22.38 -16.35
CA ILE A 156 -2.03 -23.03 -15.42
C ILE A 156 -2.63 -22.96 -14.01
N HIS A 157 -2.88 -24.13 -13.40
CA HIS A 157 -3.29 -24.21 -12.00
C HIS A 157 -2.21 -23.60 -11.10
N VAL A 158 -2.58 -22.66 -10.25
CA VAL A 158 -1.68 -22.05 -9.26
C VAL A 158 -2.14 -22.55 -7.89
N PRO A 159 -1.35 -23.41 -7.21
CA PRO A 159 -1.78 -23.98 -5.95
C PRO A 159 -2.08 -22.90 -4.92
N SER A 160 -3.26 -22.99 -4.32
CA SER A 160 -3.69 -22.07 -3.28
C SER A 160 -2.81 -22.19 -2.04
N ILE A 161 -2.88 -21.21 -1.14
CA ILE A 161 -2.13 -21.27 0.13
C ILE A 161 -2.59 -22.47 0.97
N GLN A 162 -3.87 -22.86 0.88
CA GLN A 162 -4.38 -24.03 1.60
C GLN A 162 -3.82 -25.33 1.02
N GLU A 163 -3.81 -25.49 -0.30
CA GLU A 163 -3.21 -26.65 -0.98
C GLU A 163 -1.73 -26.82 -0.61
N ARG A 164 -0.95 -25.74 -0.63
CA ARG A 164 0.47 -25.82 -0.24
C ARG A 164 0.67 -26.17 1.23
N LEU A 165 -0.26 -25.72 2.09
CA LEU A 165 -0.21 -26.02 3.53
C LEU A 165 -0.61 -27.46 3.81
N GLU A 166 -1.53 -28.00 3.02
CA GLU A 166 -1.98 -29.40 3.05
C GLU A 166 -0.88 -30.34 2.55
N GLU A 167 -0.27 -30.04 1.40
CA GLU A 167 0.88 -30.76 0.86
C GLU A 167 2.04 -30.81 1.87
N ALA A 168 2.41 -29.65 2.43
CA ALA A 168 3.45 -29.59 3.47
C ALA A 168 3.04 -30.30 4.78
N ALA A 169 1.75 -30.43 5.08
CA ALA A 169 1.30 -31.23 6.21
C ALA A 169 1.51 -32.72 5.91
N GLY A 170 1.16 -33.18 4.71
CA GLY A 170 1.32 -34.56 4.27
C GLY A 170 2.78 -35.01 4.31
N GLU A 171 3.69 -34.23 3.71
CA GLU A 171 5.13 -34.50 3.77
C GLU A 171 5.68 -34.60 5.20
N LYS A 172 5.11 -33.83 6.13
CA LYS A 172 5.55 -33.83 7.54
C LYS A 172 4.96 -34.99 8.34
N THR A 173 3.84 -35.55 7.90
CA THR A 173 3.13 -36.64 8.60
C THR A 173 3.17 -37.98 7.88
N GLU A 174 3.87 -38.11 6.77
CA GLU A 174 4.12 -39.39 6.07
C GLU A 174 4.61 -40.50 7.03
N ASP A 175 5.43 -40.16 8.02
CA ASP A 175 5.89 -41.09 9.06
C ASP A 175 4.71 -41.75 9.83
N LEU A 176 3.56 -41.07 9.97
CA LEU A 176 2.35 -41.62 10.63
C LEU A 176 1.69 -42.69 9.78
N ASP A 177 1.51 -42.43 8.48
CA ASP A 177 0.92 -43.38 7.53
C ASP A 177 1.80 -44.62 7.43
N GLN A 178 3.11 -44.43 7.31
CA GLN A 178 4.06 -45.56 7.28
C GLN A 178 3.97 -46.43 8.54
N TRP A 179 3.78 -45.84 9.73
CA TRP A 179 3.64 -46.62 10.96
C TRP A 179 2.36 -47.46 10.97
N ILE A 180 1.26 -46.93 10.43
CA ILE A 180 -0.01 -47.63 10.33
C ILE A 180 0.11 -48.76 9.29
N ASP A 181 0.68 -48.47 8.12
CA ASP A 181 0.88 -49.45 7.04
C ASP A 181 1.80 -50.61 7.48
N ASP A 182 2.91 -50.30 8.14
CA ASP A 182 3.85 -51.29 8.68
C ASP A 182 3.16 -52.21 9.72
N TRP A 183 2.26 -51.64 10.52
CA TRP A 183 1.48 -52.38 11.51
C TRP A 183 0.39 -53.24 10.86
N MET A 184 -0.26 -52.76 9.79
CA MET A 184 -1.25 -53.53 9.02
C MET A 184 -0.59 -54.72 8.32
N GLN A 185 0.64 -54.57 7.82
CA GLN A 185 1.39 -55.68 7.22
C GLN A 185 1.81 -56.74 8.25
N ASP A 186 2.41 -56.32 9.36
CA ASP A 186 2.83 -57.22 10.44
C ASP A 186 2.84 -56.49 11.79
N SER A 187 1.69 -56.50 12.45
CA SER A 187 1.50 -55.92 13.79
C SER A 187 2.42 -56.48 14.87
N LYS A 188 2.96 -57.71 14.72
CA LYS A 188 3.86 -58.30 15.73
C LYS A 188 5.26 -57.76 15.58
N LYS A 189 5.72 -57.62 14.34
CA LYS A 189 7.04 -57.05 14.03
C LYS A 189 7.07 -55.53 14.21
N ASN A 190 5.95 -54.86 13.96
CA ASN A 190 5.83 -53.42 13.96
C ASN A 190 4.76 -52.92 14.94
N PRO A 191 4.97 -53.06 16.26
CA PRO A 191 4.00 -52.57 17.26
C PRO A 191 3.89 -51.04 17.24
N LEU A 192 2.67 -50.53 17.42
CA LEU A 192 2.36 -49.09 17.48
C LEU A 192 2.59 -48.50 18.87
N LYS A 193 2.87 -49.34 19.87
CA LYS A 193 3.12 -48.91 21.26
C LYS A 193 4.36 -48.01 21.39
N ASP A 194 5.40 -48.28 20.60
CA ASP A 194 6.66 -47.53 20.64
C ASP A 194 6.63 -46.25 19.80
N LYS A 195 5.59 -46.10 18.96
CA LYS A 195 5.42 -44.96 18.07
C LYS A 195 4.79 -43.80 18.83
N MET A 196 5.50 -42.67 18.89
CA MET A 196 5.08 -41.49 19.66
C MET A 196 4.81 -40.28 18.74
N PRO A 197 3.54 -40.00 18.38
CA PRO A 197 3.18 -38.88 17.51
C PRO A 197 3.66 -37.51 18.01
N LEU A 198 3.64 -37.28 19.33
CA LEU A 198 4.13 -36.02 19.91
C LEU A 198 5.61 -35.75 19.60
N LYS A 199 6.46 -36.79 19.63
CA LYS A 199 7.89 -36.66 19.29
C LYS A 199 8.07 -36.35 17.81
N LEU A 200 7.28 -36.97 16.94
CA LEU A 200 7.27 -36.69 15.51
C LEU A 200 6.89 -35.22 15.24
N PHE A 201 5.81 -34.74 15.86
CA PHE A 201 5.31 -33.38 15.67
C PHE A 201 6.34 -32.32 16.07
N LYS A 202 7.04 -32.54 17.19
CA LYS A 202 8.13 -31.68 17.65
C LYS A 202 9.33 -31.74 16.70
N ARG A 203 9.74 -32.93 16.26
CA ARG A 203 10.86 -33.13 15.33
C ARG A 203 10.63 -32.45 13.98
N LYS A 204 9.45 -32.62 13.38
CA LYS A 204 9.09 -32.10 12.05
C LYS A 204 8.58 -30.64 12.10
N GLN A 205 8.57 -30.02 13.29
CA GLN A 205 8.10 -28.64 13.52
C GLN A 205 6.74 -28.40 12.86
N ILE A 206 5.76 -29.20 13.27
CA ILE A 206 4.38 -29.09 12.78
C ILE A 206 3.74 -27.83 13.38
N ASN A 207 3.07 -27.02 12.57
CA ASN A 207 2.37 -25.80 13.02
C ASN A 207 0.86 -26.04 13.21
N LEU A 208 0.16 -25.08 13.79
CA LEU A 208 -1.29 -25.16 14.03
C LEU A 208 -2.11 -25.39 12.76
N GLY A 209 -1.64 -24.86 11.62
CA GLY A 209 -2.28 -25.05 10.32
C GLY A 209 -2.20 -26.49 9.82
N HIS A 210 -1.03 -27.11 9.94
CA HIS A 210 -0.83 -28.53 9.59
C HIS A 210 -1.68 -29.44 10.49
N LEU A 211 -1.70 -29.19 11.81
CA LEU A 211 -2.48 -30.00 12.76
C LEU A 211 -3.97 -30.06 12.39
N ARG A 212 -4.51 -29.03 11.74
CA ARG A 212 -5.90 -29.03 11.27
C ARG A 212 -6.14 -30.10 10.20
N PHE A 213 -5.24 -30.23 9.23
CA PHE A 213 -5.33 -31.25 8.18
C PHE A 213 -5.13 -32.65 8.75
N VAL A 214 -4.11 -32.82 9.60
CA VAL A 214 -3.83 -34.08 10.29
C VAL A 214 -5.01 -34.54 11.14
N THR A 215 -5.68 -33.62 11.84
CA THR A 215 -6.92 -33.94 12.57
C THR A 215 -7.96 -34.52 11.61
N ASN A 216 -8.25 -33.80 10.52
CA ASN A 216 -9.28 -34.21 9.56
C ASN A 216 -9.00 -35.56 8.90
N TRP A 217 -7.75 -35.88 8.58
CA TRP A 217 -7.39 -37.14 7.91
C TRP A 217 -7.63 -38.37 8.80
N TYR A 218 -7.35 -38.27 10.11
CA TYR A 218 -7.44 -39.41 11.02
C TYR A 218 -8.70 -39.45 11.89
N THR A 219 -9.55 -38.41 11.84
CA THR A 219 -10.81 -38.39 12.62
C THR A 219 -11.72 -39.55 12.24
N GLY A 220 -11.94 -39.80 10.95
CA GLY A 220 -12.83 -40.87 10.49
C GLY A 220 -12.41 -42.25 11.00
N SER A 221 -11.12 -42.59 10.84
CA SER A 221 -10.59 -43.89 11.30
C SER A 221 -10.68 -44.06 12.82
N TYR A 222 -10.53 -42.97 13.59
CA TYR A 222 -10.65 -43.04 15.04
C TYR A 222 -12.11 -43.20 15.50
N GLU A 223 -13.04 -42.48 14.88
CA GLU A 223 -14.48 -42.60 15.16
C GLU A 223 -14.98 -44.01 14.82
N GLU A 224 -14.55 -44.57 13.70
CA GLU A 224 -14.86 -45.94 13.28
C GLU A 224 -14.39 -46.99 14.30
N LEU A 225 -13.17 -46.83 14.83
CA LEU A 225 -12.64 -47.71 15.90
C LEU A 225 -13.35 -47.51 17.24
N GLN A 226 -13.82 -46.30 17.55
CA GLN A 226 -14.65 -46.07 18.74
C GLN A 226 -15.99 -46.79 18.60
N GLU A 227 -16.66 -46.67 17.45
CA GLU A 227 -17.91 -47.37 17.16
C GLU A 227 -17.72 -48.90 17.24
N LEU A 228 -16.61 -49.41 16.70
CA LEU A 228 -16.25 -50.83 16.77
C LEU A 228 -16.12 -51.34 18.21
N ASN A 229 -15.55 -50.53 19.11
CA ASN A 229 -15.39 -50.88 20.53
C ASN A 229 -16.73 -50.84 21.30
N ASP A 230 -17.68 -50.00 20.86
CA ASP A 230 -19.00 -49.82 21.49
C ASP A 230 -20.12 -50.64 20.81
N LEU A 231 -19.76 -51.60 19.95
CA LEU A 231 -20.74 -52.42 19.23
C LEU A 231 -21.67 -53.22 20.17
N PRO A 232 -22.99 -53.23 19.91
CA PRO A 232 -23.92 -54.06 20.65
C PRO A 232 -23.70 -55.55 20.36
N THR A 233 -24.34 -56.41 21.16
CA THR A 233 -24.36 -57.86 20.95
C THR A 233 -24.79 -58.20 19.51
N ALA A 234 -24.18 -59.22 18.91
CA ALA A 234 -24.37 -59.56 17.49
C ALA A 234 -25.84 -59.65 17.03
N SER A 235 -26.76 -60.07 17.90
CA SER A 235 -28.19 -60.17 17.61
C SER A 235 -28.95 -58.83 17.55
N LYS A 236 -28.32 -57.73 17.96
CA LYS A 236 -28.93 -56.38 18.02
C LYS A 236 -28.20 -55.37 17.13
N ARG A 237 -27.29 -55.83 16.28
CA ARG A 237 -26.53 -54.96 15.37
C ARG A 237 -27.39 -54.57 14.18
N ASP A 238 -27.24 -53.33 13.75
CA ASP A 238 -27.77 -52.88 12.47
C ASP A 238 -26.91 -53.41 11.30
N ASP A 239 -27.40 -53.29 10.07
CA ASP A 239 -26.68 -53.74 8.86
C ASP A 239 -25.30 -53.09 8.75
N MET A 240 -25.20 -51.78 9.02
CA MET A 240 -23.94 -51.04 9.00
C MET A 240 -22.97 -51.50 10.10
N GLN A 241 -23.48 -51.77 11.30
CA GLN A 241 -22.68 -52.26 12.44
C GLN A 241 -22.17 -53.69 12.21
N SER A 242 -22.94 -54.49 11.47
CA SER A 242 -22.55 -55.83 11.07
C SER A 242 -21.43 -55.79 10.03
N GLN A 243 -21.53 -54.89 9.04
CA GLN A 243 -20.45 -54.63 8.08
C GLN A 243 -19.17 -54.13 8.76
N LEU A 244 -19.29 -53.24 9.75
CA LEU A 244 -18.15 -52.76 10.51
C LEU A 244 -17.44 -53.89 11.27
N ALA A 245 -18.20 -54.77 11.92
CA ALA A 245 -17.64 -55.92 12.61
C ALA A 245 -16.93 -56.89 11.66
N GLU A 246 -17.50 -57.14 10.48
CA GLU A 246 -16.90 -57.99 9.44
C GLU A 246 -15.59 -57.39 8.91
N GLY A 247 -15.54 -56.07 8.69
CA GLY A 247 -14.36 -55.39 8.17
C GLY A 247 -13.11 -55.52 9.06
N TYR A 248 -13.29 -55.66 10.37
CA TYR A 248 -12.18 -55.82 11.33
C TYR A 248 -11.99 -57.26 11.83
N ASP A 249 -12.72 -58.24 11.30
CA ASP A 249 -12.65 -59.64 11.78
C ASP A 249 -11.25 -60.27 11.57
N SER A 250 -10.49 -59.73 10.62
CA SER A 250 -9.08 -60.11 10.39
C SER A 250 -8.15 -59.74 11.56
N TYR A 251 -8.56 -58.83 12.44
CA TYR A 251 -7.77 -58.36 13.57
C TYR A 251 -8.26 -58.95 14.90
N SER A 252 -7.32 -59.37 15.74
CA SER A 252 -7.61 -59.73 17.12
C SER A 252 -8.02 -58.52 17.95
N LYS A 253 -8.79 -58.76 19.02
CA LYS A 253 -9.18 -57.71 19.99
C LYS A 253 -7.98 -56.93 20.57
N SER A 254 -6.83 -57.60 20.74
CA SER A 254 -5.61 -56.93 21.20
C SER A 254 -5.04 -55.98 20.16
N GLN A 255 -5.10 -56.34 18.87
CA GLN A 255 -4.65 -55.49 17.77
C GLN A 255 -5.57 -54.27 17.61
N ILE A 256 -6.89 -54.49 17.63
CA ILE A 256 -7.88 -53.40 17.57
C ILE A 256 -7.66 -52.39 18.71
N LYS A 257 -7.44 -52.90 19.94
CA LYS A 257 -7.12 -52.05 21.09
C LYS A 257 -5.82 -51.26 20.89
N GLU A 258 -4.77 -51.90 20.38
CA GLU A 258 -3.49 -51.24 20.13
C GLU A 258 -3.59 -50.11 19.10
N LEU A 259 -4.36 -50.33 18.02
CA LEU A 259 -4.65 -49.34 17.00
C LEU A 259 -5.49 -48.19 17.57
N THR A 260 -6.53 -48.50 18.35
CA THR A 260 -7.36 -47.49 19.04
C THR A 260 -6.52 -46.64 19.99
N ASP A 261 -5.64 -47.26 20.77
CA ASP A 261 -4.74 -46.58 21.70
C ASP A 261 -3.74 -45.68 20.95
N PHE A 262 -3.29 -46.07 19.75
CA PHE A 262 -2.43 -45.24 18.91
C PHE A 262 -3.14 -43.96 18.45
N TYR A 263 -4.36 -44.08 17.91
CA TYR A 263 -5.14 -42.92 17.51
C TYR A 263 -5.46 -42.00 18.70
N LYS A 264 -5.76 -42.57 19.86
CA LYS A 264 -5.91 -41.78 21.09
C LYS A 264 -4.65 -40.98 21.42
N ARG A 265 -3.47 -41.62 21.40
CA ARG A 265 -2.17 -40.94 21.57
C ARG A 265 -1.92 -39.86 20.52
N LEU A 266 -2.37 -40.08 19.28
CA LEU A 266 -2.27 -39.11 18.19
C LEU A 266 -3.10 -37.85 18.50
N PHE A 267 -4.38 -38.00 18.86
CA PHE A 267 -5.24 -36.88 19.19
C PHE A 267 -4.79 -36.15 20.46
N ASP A 268 -4.34 -36.87 21.49
CA ASP A 268 -3.73 -36.26 22.68
C ASP A 268 -2.50 -35.43 22.31
N ALA A 269 -1.65 -35.93 21.41
CA ALA A 269 -0.48 -35.19 20.92
C ALA A 269 -0.87 -33.93 20.13
N ILE A 270 -1.94 -33.99 19.33
CA ILE A 270 -2.49 -32.84 18.61
C ILE A 270 -2.94 -31.76 19.61
N GLU A 271 -3.69 -32.13 20.65
CA GLU A 271 -4.19 -31.17 21.64
C GLU A 271 -3.06 -30.56 22.48
N ILE A 272 -2.06 -31.35 22.88
CA ILE A 272 -0.86 -30.85 23.55
C ILE A 272 -0.15 -29.81 22.67
N MET A 273 0.09 -30.12 21.39
CA MET A 273 0.75 -29.19 20.46
C MET A 273 -0.07 -27.91 20.23
N LYS A 274 -1.41 -28.01 20.15
CA LYS A 274 -2.30 -26.84 20.05
C LYS A 274 -2.18 -25.95 21.29
N ALA A 275 -2.13 -26.53 22.48
CA ALA A 275 -1.98 -25.79 23.73
C ALA A 275 -0.60 -25.11 23.82
N GLU A 276 0.48 -25.85 23.56
CA GLU A 276 1.87 -25.34 23.57
C GLU A 276 2.03 -24.17 22.59
N GLN A 277 1.51 -24.28 21.36
CA GLN A 277 1.65 -23.22 20.35
C GLN A 277 0.80 -21.98 20.64
N LYS A 278 -0.38 -22.15 21.27
CA LYS A 278 -1.19 -21.02 21.73
C LYS A 278 -0.49 -20.26 22.85
N GLN A 279 0.11 -20.95 23.81
CA GLN A 279 0.85 -20.33 24.91
C GLN A 279 2.12 -19.63 24.43
N ASN A 280 2.88 -20.24 23.51
CA ASN A 280 4.10 -19.65 22.96
C ASN A 280 3.88 -18.51 21.96
N ARG A 281 2.62 -18.15 21.66
CA ARG A 281 2.32 -17.07 20.71
C ARG A 281 2.68 -15.72 21.31
N ALA A 282 3.79 -15.14 20.86
CA ALA A 282 4.25 -13.83 21.28
C ALA A 282 3.15 -12.75 21.12
N VAL A 283 2.78 -12.11 22.23
CA VAL A 283 1.87 -10.96 22.23
C VAL A 283 2.58 -9.80 21.53
N ARG A 284 2.02 -9.34 20.41
CA ARG A 284 2.58 -8.21 19.67
C ARG A 284 2.50 -6.96 20.53
N LYS A 285 3.65 -6.32 20.81
CA LYS A 285 3.68 -5.00 21.46
C LYS A 285 2.93 -4.00 20.57
N PRO A 286 1.93 -3.26 21.08
CA PRO A 286 1.23 -2.26 20.29
C PRO A 286 2.20 -1.15 19.87
N LYS A 287 2.19 -0.79 18.58
CA LYS A 287 3.01 0.33 18.08
C LYS A 287 2.48 1.64 18.66
N VAL A 288 3.37 2.47 19.19
CA VAL A 288 3.06 3.85 19.57
C VAL A 288 2.69 4.61 18.29
N LYS A 289 1.46 5.11 18.22
CA LYS A 289 0.99 5.89 17.07
C LYS A 289 1.60 7.29 17.11
N SER A 290 2.01 7.80 15.96
CA SER A 290 2.51 9.18 15.87
C SER A 290 1.35 10.18 16.08
N ALA A 291 1.68 11.42 16.47
CA ALA A 291 0.69 12.47 16.67
C ALA A 291 -0.22 12.66 15.44
N GLN A 292 0.36 12.63 14.24
CA GLN A 292 -0.38 12.73 12.97
C GLN A 292 -1.35 11.56 12.74
N GLU A 293 -0.99 10.33 13.13
CA GLU A 293 -1.86 9.17 13.02
C GLU A 293 -3.05 9.23 13.97
N LEU A 294 -2.87 9.83 15.16
CA LEU A 294 -3.92 9.99 16.16
C LEU A 294 -4.98 11.00 15.72
N VAL A 295 -4.58 12.10 15.07
CA VAL A 295 -5.49 13.14 14.57
C VAL A 295 -6.03 12.90 13.15
N LYS A 296 -5.62 11.84 12.46
CA LYS A 296 -6.02 11.55 11.07
C LYS A 296 -7.54 11.53 10.85
N LYS A 297 -8.32 11.18 11.87
CA LYS A 297 -9.78 11.10 11.81
C LYS A 297 -10.49 12.33 12.39
N LEU A 298 -9.76 13.34 12.87
CA LEU A 298 -10.34 14.55 13.43
C LEU A 298 -10.95 15.39 12.30
N LYS A 299 -12.21 15.79 12.46
CA LYS A 299 -12.90 16.69 11.53
C LYS A 299 -12.62 18.13 11.95
N PHE A 300 -12.14 18.96 11.03
CA PHE A 300 -11.91 20.38 11.25
C PHE A 300 -11.95 21.12 9.90
N LYS A 301 -12.14 22.44 9.93
CA LYS A 301 -12.08 23.30 8.75
C LYS A 301 -10.67 23.87 8.62
N PRO A 302 -9.92 23.63 7.52
CA PRO A 302 -8.54 24.10 7.38
C PRO A 302 -8.45 25.63 7.24
N SER A 303 -9.40 26.24 6.53
CA SER A 303 -9.52 27.69 6.41
C SER A 303 -10.97 28.10 6.14
N ASP A 304 -11.29 29.33 6.49
CA ASP A 304 -12.60 29.93 6.28
C ASP A 304 -12.43 31.32 5.66
N GLY A 305 -13.02 31.50 4.47
CA GLY A 305 -12.93 32.74 3.69
C GLY A 305 -13.84 33.85 4.21
N ASP A 306 -14.97 33.50 4.84
CA ASP A 306 -15.95 34.47 5.33
C ASP A 306 -15.41 35.26 6.54
N PHE A 307 -14.62 34.59 7.39
CA PHE A 307 -13.98 35.21 8.55
C PHE A 307 -12.47 35.47 8.37
N GLY A 308 -11.85 35.03 7.27
CA GLY A 308 -10.42 35.24 6.99
C GLY A 308 -9.47 34.48 7.93
N ILE A 309 -9.83 33.27 8.34
CA ILE A 309 -9.10 32.51 9.39
C ILE A 309 -8.57 31.18 8.84
N THR A 310 -7.40 30.79 9.35
CA THR A 310 -6.71 29.54 9.04
C THR A 310 -6.56 28.74 10.32
N SER A 311 -6.83 27.45 10.27
CA SER A 311 -6.67 26.52 11.38
C SER A 311 -5.21 26.10 11.53
N ILE A 312 -4.78 25.95 12.78
CA ILE A 312 -3.52 25.27 13.12
C ILE A 312 -3.64 23.77 12.81
N PRO A 313 -2.55 23.08 12.43
CA PRO A 313 -2.54 21.64 12.26
C PRO A 313 -3.04 20.91 13.52
N PRO A 314 -3.98 19.95 13.39
CA PRO A 314 -4.52 19.20 14.52
C PRO A 314 -3.50 18.42 15.34
N SER A 315 -2.31 18.14 14.79
CA SER A 315 -1.23 17.47 15.51
C SER A 315 -0.75 18.26 16.74
N GLU A 316 -0.92 19.58 16.74
CA GLU A 316 -0.53 20.45 17.86
C GLU A 316 -1.49 20.38 19.06
N ILE A 317 -2.68 19.78 18.88
CA ILE A 317 -3.61 19.53 19.99
C ILE A 317 -3.06 18.46 20.94
N ILE A 318 -2.29 17.52 20.41
CA ILE A 318 -1.74 16.42 21.21
C ILE A 318 -0.66 17.00 22.13
N ASP A 319 -0.72 16.61 23.40
CA ASP A 319 0.16 17.09 24.47
C ASP A 319 -0.02 18.59 24.79
N SER A 320 -1.20 19.14 24.48
CA SER A 320 -1.56 20.51 24.85
C SER A 320 -2.40 20.53 26.13
N LYS A 321 -2.21 21.58 26.95
CA LYS A 321 -2.99 21.83 28.18
C LYS A 321 -4.23 22.66 27.93
N CYS A 322 -4.24 23.44 26.86
CA CYS A 322 -5.37 24.30 26.52
C CYS A 322 -5.50 24.46 25.00
N VAL A 323 -6.72 24.33 24.46
CA VAL A 323 -6.98 24.52 23.02
C VAL A 323 -8.14 25.49 22.84
N VAL A 324 -7.94 26.50 22.00
CA VAL A 324 -8.97 27.47 21.62
C VAL A 324 -9.54 27.08 20.27
N VAL A 325 -10.86 26.97 20.22
CA VAL A 325 -11.61 26.46 19.07
C VAL A 325 -12.73 27.43 18.71
N PHE A 326 -12.98 27.60 17.41
CA PHE A 326 -14.08 28.41 16.91
C PHE A 326 -14.94 27.61 15.94
N ASN A 327 -16.26 27.63 16.14
CA ASN A 327 -17.21 27.01 15.23
C ASN A 327 -17.84 28.10 14.34
N THR A 328 -17.63 28.00 13.04
CA THR A 328 -18.07 29.02 12.07
C THR A 328 -19.57 29.07 11.91
N LYS A 329 -20.25 27.91 11.93
CA LYS A 329 -21.71 27.79 11.81
C LYS A 329 -22.45 28.45 12.99
N ASN A 330 -21.99 28.16 14.21
CA ASN A 330 -22.66 28.64 15.42
C ASN A 330 -22.10 29.97 15.95
N ARG A 331 -21.00 30.48 15.36
CA ARG A 331 -20.25 31.66 15.82
C ARG A 331 -19.86 31.58 17.31
N LYS A 332 -19.55 30.37 17.78
CA LYS A 332 -19.15 30.11 19.16
C LYS A 332 -17.64 29.90 19.25
N ILE A 333 -17.01 30.59 20.18
CA ILE A 333 -15.62 30.34 20.58
C ILE A 333 -15.64 29.54 21.88
N GLY A 334 -14.80 28.51 21.93
CA GLY A 334 -14.70 27.61 23.06
C GLY A 334 -13.26 27.37 23.45
N ILE A 335 -13.05 27.10 24.72
CA ILE A 335 -11.73 26.80 25.28
C ILE A 335 -11.82 25.44 25.96
N TYR A 336 -11.00 24.51 25.50
CA TYR A 336 -10.78 23.24 26.16
C TYR A 336 -9.62 23.37 27.14
N HIS A 337 -9.84 23.01 28.39
CA HIS A 337 -8.80 22.86 29.40
C HIS A 337 -8.56 21.38 29.67
N ALA A 338 -7.30 20.97 29.76
CA ALA A 338 -6.95 19.61 30.16
C ALA A 338 -7.27 19.36 31.65
N GLN A 339 -7.53 18.10 32.00
CA GLN A 339 -7.67 17.68 33.39
C GLN A 339 -6.37 17.86 34.18
N GLU A 340 -6.47 17.95 35.50
CA GLU A 340 -5.31 18.09 36.37
C GLU A 340 -4.39 16.85 36.21
N HIS A 341 -3.12 17.08 35.89
CA HIS A 341 -2.11 16.05 35.58
C HIS A 341 -2.30 15.23 34.28
N ALA A 342 -3.16 15.66 33.36
CA ALA A 342 -3.28 15.04 32.05
C ALA A 342 -3.10 16.06 30.91
N ASP A 343 -2.67 15.59 29.75
CA ASP A 343 -2.63 16.37 28.51
C ASP A 343 -3.75 15.94 27.56
N LEU A 344 -4.20 16.87 26.70
CA LEU A 344 -5.25 16.60 25.74
C LEU A 344 -4.81 15.56 24.71
N LYS A 345 -5.67 14.55 24.51
CA LYS A 345 -5.50 13.51 23.47
C LYS A 345 -6.70 13.46 22.55
N VAL A 346 -6.52 12.92 21.36
CA VAL A 346 -7.59 12.78 20.36
C VAL A 346 -7.84 11.31 20.05
N LYS A 347 -9.11 10.90 20.10
CA LYS A 347 -9.57 9.58 19.63
C LYS A 347 -10.70 9.77 18.61
N GLY A 348 -10.39 9.54 17.34
CA GLY A 348 -11.34 9.73 16.26
C GLY A 348 -11.66 11.21 16.07
N THR A 349 -12.89 11.61 16.38
CA THR A 349 -13.37 13.01 16.34
C THR A 349 -13.49 13.66 17.73
N THR A 350 -13.11 12.95 18.78
CA THR A 350 -13.37 13.36 20.17
C THR A 350 -12.05 13.62 20.89
N LEU A 351 -12.01 14.74 21.61
CA LEU A 351 -10.99 15.15 22.54
C LEU A 351 -11.17 14.38 23.86
N GLN A 352 -10.09 13.84 24.39
CA GLN A 352 -10.02 13.09 25.63
C GLN A 352 -9.24 13.89 26.68
N TYR A 353 -9.52 13.60 27.95
CA TYR A 353 -8.86 14.21 29.11
C TYR A 353 -9.06 15.73 29.21
N PHE A 354 -10.21 16.24 28.76
CA PHE A 354 -10.62 17.62 29.01
C PHE A 354 -11.46 17.72 30.30
N ASP A 355 -11.36 18.85 30.98
CA ASP A 355 -12.13 19.17 32.18
C ASP A 355 -13.50 19.74 31.76
N GLU A 356 -14.58 19.01 32.05
CA GLU A 356 -15.95 19.39 31.69
C GLU A 356 -16.47 20.63 32.44
N ALA A 357 -15.90 20.92 33.62
CA ALA A 357 -16.30 22.07 34.43
C ALA A 357 -15.64 23.36 33.91
N LYS A 358 -14.35 23.29 33.55
CA LYS A 358 -13.58 24.44 33.06
C LYS A 358 -13.78 24.71 31.56
N SER A 359 -14.10 23.69 30.77
CA SER A 359 -14.23 23.83 29.31
C SER A 359 -15.58 24.41 28.90
N THR A 360 -15.57 25.68 28.50
CA THR A 360 -16.77 26.46 28.20
C THR A 360 -16.70 27.11 26.82
N GLN A 361 -17.87 27.43 26.26
CA GLN A 361 -18.02 28.15 24.99
C GLN A 361 -18.98 29.33 25.13
N LYS A 362 -18.68 30.41 24.40
CA LYS A 362 -19.44 31.66 24.32
C LYS A 362 -19.70 32.07 22.88
N THR A 363 -20.83 32.71 22.61
CA THR A 363 -21.18 33.23 21.29
C THR A 363 -20.53 34.59 21.04
N ILE A 364 -19.92 34.78 19.87
CA ILE A 364 -19.31 36.06 19.47
C ILE A 364 -20.29 36.85 18.60
N ARG A 365 -20.57 38.11 18.96
CA ARG A 365 -21.48 39.00 18.20
C ARG A 365 -20.82 39.67 16.99
N LYS A 366 -19.50 39.88 17.01
CA LYS A 366 -18.70 40.45 15.90
C LYS A 366 -17.44 39.62 15.61
N PRO A 367 -17.55 38.50 14.89
CA PRO A 367 -16.45 37.55 14.74
C PRO A 367 -15.26 38.13 13.94
N THR A 368 -15.53 38.95 12.93
CA THR A 368 -14.49 39.56 12.05
C THR A 368 -13.51 40.46 12.79
N GLU A 369 -13.99 41.25 13.76
CA GLU A 369 -13.15 42.13 14.58
C GLU A 369 -12.44 41.34 15.71
N VAL A 370 -13.13 40.36 16.29
CA VAL A 370 -12.66 39.69 17.51
C VAL A 370 -11.65 38.58 17.21
N LEU A 371 -11.87 37.77 16.18
CA LEU A 371 -11.08 36.56 15.91
C LEU A 371 -9.58 36.81 15.59
N PRO A 372 -9.18 37.91 14.91
CA PRO A 372 -7.76 38.24 14.74
C PRO A 372 -7.01 38.42 16.07
N MET A 373 -7.68 38.93 17.11
CA MET A 373 -7.07 39.08 18.45
C MET A 373 -6.77 37.74 19.12
N TRP A 374 -7.59 36.71 18.85
CA TRP A 374 -7.43 35.38 19.45
C TRP A 374 -6.26 34.57 18.85
N LYS A 375 -5.81 34.86 17.62
CA LYS A 375 -4.57 34.26 17.08
C LYS A 375 -3.33 34.72 17.84
N LYS A 376 -3.31 36.01 18.25
CA LYS A 376 -2.16 36.64 18.91
C LYS A 376 -2.17 36.49 20.44
N ILE A 377 -3.21 35.88 21.01
CA ILE A 377 -3.37 35.81 22.47
C ILE A 377 -2.32 34.91 23.13
N THR A 378 -1.89 35.30 24.33
CA THR A 378 -1.00 34.53 25.21
C THR A 378 -1.82 33.80 26.28
N LYS A 379 -1.30 32.68 26.80
CA LYS A 379 -1.98 31.81 27.78
C LYS A 379 -2.53 32.57 28.99
N HIS A 380 -1.76 33.51 29.54
CA HIS A 380 -2.17 34.31 30.71
C HIS A 380 -3.34 35.26 30.43
N LYS A 381 -3.48 35.76 29.19
CA LYS A 381 -4.55 36.69 28.81
C LYS A 381 -5.83 35.98 28.38
N LEU A 382 -5.81 34.66 28.26
CA LEU A 382 -6.87 33.84 27.68
C LEU A 382 -8.17 33.91 28.51
N ASN A 383 -8.07 33.69 29.82
CA ASN A 383 -9.22 33.75 30.73
C ASN A 383 -9.82 35.16 30.81
N ALA A 384 -8.96 36.19 30.83
CA ALA A 384 -9.41 37.59 30.84
C ALA A 384 -10.15 37.94 29.54
N GLN A 385 -9.60 37.58 28.39
CA GLN A 385 -10.24 37.81 27.08
C GLN A 385 -11.58 37.07 26.95
N PHE A 386 -11.68 35.86 27.51
CA PHE A 386 -12.92 35.10 27.53
C PHE A 386 -13.95 35.69 28.50
N GLY A 387 -13.50 36.30 29.60
CA GLY A 387 -14.34 37.04 30.55
C GLY A 387 -15.00 38.28 29.94
N TYR A 388 -14.31 38.99 29.05
CA TYR A 388 -14.89 40.18 28.37
C TYR A 388 -16.08 39.85 27.44
N LEU A 389 -16.25 38.58 27.06
CA LEU A 389 -17.43 38.14 26.32
C LEU A 389 -18.64 38.06 27.25
N LYS A 390 -19.59 39.00 27.08
CA LYS A 390 -20.83 39.12 27.88
C LYS A 390 -21.91 38.06 27.58
N THR A 391 -21.64 37.10 26.71
CA THR A 391 -22.63 36.07 26.31
C THR A 391 -22.63 34.89 27.28
N THR A 392 -23.78 34.23 27.38
CA THR A 392 -23.99 33.09 28.28
C THR A 392 -23.02 31.95 28.00
N GLU A 393 -22.41 31.43 29.07
CA GLU A 393 -21.50 30.28 29.00
C GLU A 393 -22.29 28.99 28.80
N THR A 394 -21.82 28.16 27.88
CA THR A 394 -22.35 26.80 27.70
C THR A 394 -21.20 25.81 27.80
N LYS A 395 -21.45 24.63 28.36
CA LYS A 395 -20.45 23.56 28.46
C LYS A 395 -20.13 23.00 27.08
N MET A 396 -18.88 22.59 26.88
CA MET A 396 -18.45 21.98 25.62
C MET A 396 -18.53 20.45 25.69
N ASN A 397 -18.99 19.82 24.60
CA ASN A 397 -18.76 18.41 24.37
C ASN A 397 -17.48 18.30 23.55
N GLY A 398 -16.48 17.52 23.97
CA GLY A 398 -15.17 17.42 23.32
C GLY A 398 -15.16 16.92 21.86
N ARG A 399 -16.27 17.00 21.11
CA ARG A 399 -16.41 16.51 19.74
C ARG A 399 -16.18 17.63 18.73
N PHE A 400 -15.31 17.36 17.77
CA PHE A 400 -15.00 18.26 16.68
C PHE A 400 -15.87 17.98 15.44
N ASN A 401 -16.28 19.04 14.75
CA ASN A 401 -17.10 18.99 13.53
C ASN A 401 -16.33 19.59 12.34
N ALA A 402 -16.84 19.36 11.12
CA ALA A 402 -16.23 19.92 9.91
C ALA A 402 -16.20 21.46 9.88
N ASP A 403 -17.08 22.13 10.63
CA ASP A 403 -17.17 23.59 10.75
C ASP A 403 -16.28 24.17 11.88
N THR A 404 -15.43 23.33 12.46
CA THR A 404 -14.62 23.68 13.64
C THR A 404 -13.21 24.06 13.22
N ILE A 405 -12.78 25.27 13.57
CA ILE A 405 -11.44 25.80 13.33
C ILE A 405 -10.65 25.79 14.63
N ILE A 406 -9.41 25.31 14.57
CA ILE A 406 -8.49 25.33 15.70
C ILE A 406 -7.70 26.64 15.63
N LEU A 407 -7.95 27.57 16.56
CA LEU A 407 -7.31 28.88 16.55
C LEU A 407 -5.92 28.83 17.16
N LYS A 408 -5.77 28.16 18.31
CA LYS A 408 -4.50 28.05 19.02
C LYS A 408 -4.47 26.87 19.99
N ALA A 409 -3.35 26.17 20.05
CA ALA A 409 -3.06 25.17 21.08
C ALA A 409 -1.93 25.69 21.98
N PHE A 410 -2.06 25.49 23.30
CA PHE A 410 -1.08 25.87 24.30
C PHE A 410 -0.63 24.63 25.07
N LYS A 411 0.68 24.42 25.10
CA LYS A 411 1.30 23.39 25.93
C LYS A 411 1.43 23.84 27.40
#